data_AF-A0A9E4SJI9-F1
#
_entry.id   AF-A0A9E4SJI9-F1
#
_cell.length_a   1.000
_cell.length_b   1.000
_cell.length_c   1.000
_cell.angle_alpha   90.00
_cell.angle_beta   90.00
_cell.angle_gamma   90.00
#
_symmetry.space_group_name_H-M   'P 1'
#
loop_
_entity.id
_entity.type
_entity.pdbx_description
1 polymer ?
#
loop_
_entity_poly.entity_id
_entity_poly.type
_entity_poly.pdbx_seq_one_letter_code
_entity_poly.pdbx_strand_id
1 'polypeptide(L)'
;QDSLAAGELRHIQAAVLALMTHNGITTIPEPVREPTSDLRRFPDVSTPPSRKGMLEGDLPGYVLYEHDLAADGLPEATVSYVRFAAGRWTYTVDRDGTVTQWERATAD
;
A
#
# COMPACT_ATOMS: atom_id res chain seq x y z
N GLN A 1 6.45 -25.09 3.51
CA GLN A 1 6.87 -23.66 3.53
C GLN A 1 5.82 -22.76 2.88
N ASP A 2 4.95 -23.30 2.00
CA ASP A 2 3.88 -22.57 1.29
C ASP A 2 2.81 -21.88 2.15
N SER A 3 2.61 -22.31 3.39
CA SER A 3 1.58 -21.73 4.27
C SER A 3 1.89 -20.29 4.72
N LEU A 4 3.18 -19.92 4.82
CA LEU A 4 3.58 -18.56 5.21
C LEU A 4 3.50 -17.58 4.03
N ALA A 5 3.91 -18.02 2.83
CA ALA A 5 3.84 -17.22 1.62
C ALA A 5 2.38 -16.88 1.27
N ALA A 6 1.53 -17.91 1.22
CA ALA A 6 0.10 -17.74 0.97
C ALA A 6 -0.61 -16.96 2.09
N GLY A 7 -0.14 -17.10 3.33
CA GLY A 7 -0.66 -16.34 4.46
C GLY A 7 -0.37 -14.84 4.34
N GLU A 8 0.86 -14.48 3.99
CA GLU A 8 1.24 -13.08 3.81
C GLU A 8 0.57 -12.46 2.59
N LEU A 9 0.53 -13.16 1.45
CA LEU A 9 -0.19 -12.69 0.26
C LEU A 9 -1.67 -12.38 0.57
N ARG A 10 -2.38 -13.27 1.27
CA ARG A 10 -3.77 -12.99 1.68
C ARG A 10 -3.89 -11.77 2.57
N HIS A 11 -2.91 -11.54 3.44
CA HIS A 11 -2.89 -10.37 4.33
C HIS A 11 -2.66 -9.07 3.53
N ILE A 12 -1.69 -9.06 2.61
CA ILE A 12 -1.41 -7.92 1.74
C ILE A 12 -2.61 -7.63 0.81
N GLN A 13 -3.20 -8.67 0.22
CA GLN A 13 -4.39 -8.55 -0.62
C GLN A 13 -5.57 -7.92 0.14
N ALA A 14 -5.84 -8.38 1.37
CA ALA A 14 -6.89 -7.81 2.21
C ALA A 14 -6.59 -6.36 2.59
N ALA A 15 -5.33 -6.02 2.88
CA ALA A 15 -4.90 -4.66 3.20
C ALA A 15 -5.09 -3.70 2.02
N VAL A 16 -4.78 -4.12 0.79
CA VAL A 16 -5.05 -3.33 -0.43
C VAL A 16 -6.54 -3.06 -0.59
N LEU A 17 -7.39 -4.09 -0.44
CA LEU A 17 -8.84 -3.92 -0.58
C LEU A 17 -9.43 -3.02 0.51
N ALA A 18 -8.94 -3.14 1.75
CA ALA A 18 -9.33 -2.27 2.85
C ALA A 18 -8.94 -0.81 2.58
N LEU A 19 -7.71 -0.58 2.09
CA LEU A 19 -7.24 0.74 1.70
C LEU A 19 -8.10 1.35 0.59
N MET A 20 -8.44 0.57 -0.44
CA MET A 20 -9.28 1.02 -1.54
C MET A 20 -10.68 1.40 -1.05
N THR A 21 -11.26 0.56 -0.20
CA THR A 21 -12.59 0.79 0.41
C THR A 21 -12.57 2.04 1.28
N HIS A 22 -11.57 2.20 2.14
CA HIS A 22 -11.47 3.34 3.06
C HIS A 22 -11.29 4.66 2.32
N ASN A 23 -10.49 4.66 1.24
CA ASN A 23 -10.28 5.84 0.41
C ASN A 23 -11.37 6.05 -0.65
N GLY A 24 -12.39 5.17 -0.72
CA GLY A 24 -13.47 5.27 -1.71
C GLY A 24 -12.99 5.14 -3.16
N ILE A 25 -11.83 4.52 -3.40
CA ILE A 25 -11.28 4.32 -4.74
C ILE A 25 -11.63 2.93 -5.26
N THR A 26 -12.08 2.86 -6.51
CA THR A 26 -12.35 1.59 -7.21
C THR A 26 -11.17 1.14 -8.07
N THR A 27 -10.20 2.02 -8.28
CA THR A 27 -8.97 1.73 -9.01
C THR A 27 -7.78 2.39 -8.33
N ILE A 28 -6.66 1.68 -8.26
CA ILE A 28 -5.37 2.21 -7.83
C ILE A 28 -4.82 3.07 -8.99
N PRO A 29 -4.63 4.39 -8.80
CA PRO A 29 -4.30 5.27 -9.93
C PRO A 29 -2.90 4.99 -10.51
N GLU A 30 -1.90 4.87 -9.65
CA GLU A 30 -0.51 4.62 -10.01
C GLU A 30 -0.01 3.33 -9.32
N PRO A 31 -0.44 2.15 -9.80
CA PRO A 31 -0.12 0.88 -9.15
C PRO A 31 1.37 0.55 -9.25
N VAL A 32 1.94 -0.01 -8.18
CA VAL A 32 3.30 -0.55 -8.17
C VAL A 32 3.44 -1.72 -9.14
N ARG A 33 4.23 -1.50 -10.20
CA ARG A 33 4.54 -2.49 -11.25
C ARG A 33 5.84 -3.23 -11.05
N GLU A 34 6.78 -2.61 -10.35
CA GLU A 34 8.06 -3.23 -10.00
C GLU A 34 7.92 -3.96 -8.65
N PRO A 35 8.27 -5.25 -8.55
CA PRO A 35 8.16 -5.99 -7.31
C PRO A 35 8.89 -5.29 -6.16
N THR A 36 8.17 -5.03 -5.06
CA THR A 36 8.74 -4.42 -3.87
C THR A 36 8.27 -5.12 -2.60
N SER A 37 9.14 -5.21 -1.60
CA SER A 37 8.77 -5.62 -0.26
C SER A 37 8.42 -4.44 0.64
N ASP A 38 8.71 -3.19 0.23
CA ASP A 38 8.48 -1.98 1.01
C ASP A 38 7.00 -1.57 0.96
N LEU A 39 6.30 -1.78 2.06
CA LEU A 39 4.87 -1.50 2.20
C LEU A 39 4.57 -0.04 2.51
N ARG A 40 5.60 0.79 2.74
CA ARG A 40 5.49 2.25 2.71
C ARG A 40 5.42 2.80 1.28
N ARG A 41 5.65 1.95 0.28
CA ARG A 41 5.65 2.33 -1.14
C ARG A 41 4.56 1.61 -1.95
N PHE A 42 3.72 0.83 -1.29
CA PHE A 42 2.76 -0.07 -1.91
C PHE A 42 1.36 0.16 -1.34
N PRO A 43 0.26 0.11 -2.12
CA PRO A 43 0.22 -0.17 -3.56
C PRO A 43 0.49 1.01 -4.51
N ASP A 44 0.51 2.24 -4.02
CA ASP A 44 0.70 3.45 -4.83
C ASP A 44 1.45 4.50 -4.01
N VAL A 45 2.59 4.99 -4.51
CA VAL A 45 3.41 6.00 -3.83
C VAL A 45 3.47 7.33 -4.59
N SER A 46 2.86 7.39 -5.79
CA SER A 46 3.04 8.50 -6.73
C SER A 46 1.78 9.31 -6.96
N THR A 47 0.60 8.83 -6.53
CA THR A 47 -0.62 9.65 -6.59
C THR A 47 -0.45 10.92 -5.74
N PRO A 48 -0.50 12.12 -6.33
CA PRO A 48 -0.30 13.35 -5.57
C PRO A 48 -1.50 13.62 -4.64
N PRO A 49 -1.29 14.32 -3.50
CA PRO A 49 -2.37 14.68 -2.56
C PRO A 49 -3.58 15.35 -3.24
N SER A 50 -3.34 16.22 -4.22
CA SER A 50 -4.39 16.89 -4.99
C SER A 50 -5.35 15.94 -5.71
N ARG A 51 -4.87 14.76 -6.15
CA ARG A 51 -5.72 13.71 -6.74
C ARG A 51 -6.46 12.86 -5.70
N LYS A 52 -6.03 12.91 -4.44
CA LYS A 52 -6.71 12.27 -3.30
C LYS A 52 -7.82 13.17 -2.71
N GLY A 53 -7.97 14.41 -3.20
CA GLY A 53 -8.84 15.42 -2.59
C GLY A 53 -8.30 15.98 -1.27
N MET A 54 -6.99 15.84 -1.05
CA MET A 54 -6.25 16.15 0.17
C MET A 54 -5.55 17.53 0.04
N LEU A 55 -5.23 18.19 1.16
CA LEU A 55 -4.66 19.53 1.20
C LEU A 55 -3.13 19.53 0.98
N GLU A 56 -2.56 20.72 0.79
CA GLU A 56 -1.11 20.93 0.72
C GLU A 56 -0.49 20.69 2.11
N GLY A 57 0.21 19.57 2.27
CA GLY A 57 0.77 19.10 3.55
C GLY A 57 0.69 17.58 3.72
N ASP A 58 -0.26 16.95 3.05
CA ASP A 58 -0.56 15.53 3.22
C ASP A 58 0.39 14.62 2.42
N LEU A 59 0.60 13.37 2.87
CA LEU A 59 1.50 12.45 2.16
C LEU A 59 0.95 12.00 0.80
N PRO A 60 1.81 11.90 -0.24
CA PRO A 60 1.45 11.31 -1.52
C PRO A 60 1.17 9.81 -1.38
N GLY A 61 0.38 9.30 -2.33
CA GLY A 61 0.12 7.88 -2.51
C GLY A 61 -0.97 7.32 -1.61
N TYR A 62 -1.24 6.04 -1.85
CA TYR A 62 -2.06 5.16 -1.04
C TYR A 62 -1.19 3.98 -0.64
N VAL A 63 -0.65 4.01 0.58
CA VAL A 63 0.35 3.06 1.05
C VAL A 63 -0.19 2.20 2.18
N LEU A 64 0.32 0.99 2.39
CA LEU A 64 -0.23 0.06 3.38
C LEU A 64 0.28 0.33 4.80
N TYR A 65 1.41 1.01 4.95
CA TYR A 65 2.03 1.30 6.24
C TYR A 65 2.30 2.80 6.39
N GLU A 66 1.91 3.38 7.52
CA GLU A 66 2.05 4.82 7.84
C GLU A 66 1.38 5.71 6.76
N HIS A 67 0.18 5.33 6.31
CA HIS A 67 -0.62 6.11 5.37
C HIS A 67 -1.23 7.33 6.05
N ASP A 68 -0.93 8.49 5.53
CA ASP A 68 -1.58 9.72 5.97
C ASP A 68 -3.06 9.74 5.57
N LEU A 69 -3.93 9.85 6.58
CA LEU A 69 -5.38 9.78 6.43
C LEU A 69 -6.06 11.16 6.57
N ALA A 70 -5.41 12.11 7.22
CA ALA A 70 -6.06 13.36 7.62
C ALA A 70 -5.70 14.47 6.65
N ALA A 71 -6.73 15.02 5.98
CA ALA A 71 -6.62 16.27 5.23
C ALA A 71 -6.55 17.49 6.17
N ASP A 72 -5.70 17.44 7.19
CA ASP A 72 -5.59 18.48 8.22
C ASP A 72 -4.27 19.27 8.16
N GLY A 73 -3.37 18.91 7.25
CA GLY A 73 -2.06 19.54 7.09
C GLY A 73 -1.10 19.27 8.24
N LEU A 74 -1.37 18.26 9.08
CA LEU A 74 -0.51 17.83 10.19
C LEU A 74 0.04 16.42 9.93
N PRO A 75 1.35 16.19 10.15
CA PRO A 75 2.02 14.94 9.76
C PRO A 75 1.71 13.71 10.64
N GLU A 76 0.73 13.76 11.55
CA GLU A 76 0.73 12.87 12.74
C GLU A 76 -0.38 11.80 12.76
N ALA A 77 -1.46 11.94 12.00
CA ALA A 77 -2.56 10.95 12.00
C ALA A 77 -2.41 9.91 10.87
N THR A 78 -1.38 9.06 10.98
CA THR A 78 -1.20 7.95 10.01
C THR A 78 -1.98 6.69 10.40
N VAL A 79 -2.38 5.93 9.39
CA VAL A 79 -3.06 4.64 9.51
C VAL A 79 -2.21 3.57 8.83
N SER A 80 -2.15 2.38 9.43
CA SER A 80 -1.51 1.22 8.81
C SER A 80 -2.53 0.09 8.62
N TYR A 81 -2.58 -0.44 7.40
CA TYR A 81 -3.39 -1.60 7.02
C TYR A 81 -2.64 -2.92 7.26
N VAL A 82 -1.33 -2.84 7.47
CA VAL A 82 -0.43 -3.93 7.85
C VAL A 82 0.34 -3.57 9.12
N ARG A 83 0.93 -4.56 9.81
CA ARG A 83 1.69 -4.35 11.06
C ARG A 83 3.20 -4.19 10.87
N PHE A 84 3.67 -4.23 9.64
CA PHE A 84 5.09 -4.24 9.30
C PHE A 84 5.33 -3.35 8.08
N ALA A 85 6.45 -2.62 8.08
CA ALA A 85 6.81 -1.74 6.98
C ALA A 85 7.36 -2.50 5.76
N ALA A 86 7.82 -3.75 5.93
CA ALA A 86 8.38 -4.55 4.86
C ALA A 86 7.90 -6.01 4.92
N GLY A 87 7.48 -6.55 3.78
CA GLY A 87 7.10 -7.94 3.62
C GLY A 87 8.31 -8.87 3.52
N ARG A 88 8.07 -10.17 3.75
CA ARG A 88 9.06 -11.23 3.52
C ARG A 88 9.18 -11.61 2.05
N TRP A 89 8.21 -11.22 1.22
CA TRP A 89 8.21 -11.36 -0.24
C TRP A 89 8.10 -10.01 -0.91
N THR A 90 8.33 -9.97 -2.21
CA THR A 90 8.05 -8.80 -3.06
C THR A 90 6.67 -8.92 -3.72
N TYR A 91 6.06 -7.77 -3.97
CA TYR A 91 4.68 -7.65 -4.44
C TYR A 91 4.55 -6.65 -5.57
N THR A 92 3.66 -6.95 -6.51
CA THR A 92 3.11 -5.98 -7.48
C THR A 92 1.60 -5.93 -7.31
N VAL A 93 0.99 -4.89 -7.84
CA VAL A 93 -0.47 -4.73 -7.81
C VAL A 93 -0.99 -4.26 -9.16
N ASP A 94 -2.16 -4.73 -9.54
CA ASP A 94 -2.89 -4.24 -10.70
C ASP A 94 -3.82 -3.08 -10.33
N ARG A 95 -4.37 -2.39 -11.33
CA ARG A 95 -5.26 -1.23 -11.12
C ARG A 95 -6.52 -1.58 -10.33
N ASP A 96 -6.97 -2.83 -10.39
CA ASP A 96 -8.14 -3.33 -9.67
C ASP A 96 -7.84 -3.75 -8.23
N GLY A 97 -6.57 -3.66 -7.80
CA GLY A 97 -6.13 -4.09 -6.48
C GLY A 97 -5.73 -5.55 -6.39
N THR A 98 -5.65 -6.29 -7.51
CA THR A 98 -5.14 -7.66 -7.51
C THR A 98 -3.64 -7.67 -7.21
N VAL A 99 -3.23 -8.34 -6.14
CA VAL A 99 -1.84 -8.44 -5.69
C VAL A 99 -1.20 -9.71 -6.24
N THR A 100 -0.04 -9.57 -6.88
CA THR A 100 0.83 -10.71 -7.25
C THR A 100 2.04 -10.75 -6.33
N GLN A 101 2.30 -11.91 -5.74
CA GLN A 101 3.51 -12.17 -4.93
C GLN A 101 4.58 -12.83 -5.81
N TRP A 102 5.83 -12.42 -5.62
CA TRP A 102 6.98 -12.90 -6.38
C TRP A 102 7.97 -13.63 -5.46
N GLU A 103 9.27 -13.44 -5.66
CA GLU A 103 10.29 -14.03 -4.81
C GLU A 103 10.33 -13.47 -3.39
N ARG A 104 11.12 -14.15 -2.56
CA ARG A 104 11.40 -13.69 -1.20
C ARG A 104 12.23 -12.41 -1.26
N ALA A 105 11.91 -11.44 -0.42
CA ALA A 105 12.71 -10.24 -0.28
C ALA A 105 14.12 -10.62 0.19
N THR A 106 15.15 -10.08 -0.47
CA THR A 106 16.52 -10.14 0.05
C THR A 106 16.60 -9.28 1.30
N ALA A 107 17.23 -9.79 2.35
CA ALA A 107 17.59 -8.94 3.47
C ALA A 107 18.71 -8.02 3.01
N ASP A 108 18.44 -6.71 2.95
CA ASP A 108 19.48 -5.68 2.89
C ASP A 108 20.18 -5.55 4.26
#